data_AF-X1BJV8-F1
#
_entry.id   AF-X1BJV8-F1
#
_cell.length_a   1.000
_cell.length_b   1.000
_cell.length_c   1.000
_cell.angle_alpha   90.00
_cell.angle_beta   90.00
_cell.angle_gamma   90.00
#
_symmetry.space_group_name_H-M   'P 1'
#
loop_
_entity.id
_entity.type
_entity.pdbx_description
1 polymer ?
#
loop_
_entity_poly.entity_id
_entity_poly.type
_entity_poly.pdbx_seq_one_letter_code
_entity_poly.pdbx_strand_id
1 'polypeptide(L)'
;MYCLGISSRVSLKGKKKHILMMDMDNCNVTRAVDISTKMMAKNRLSDIYIIESSKGKIHLICLDKFQWEELMKIIIPFSDANWIKYRSKSKQLVLRISPKEEKGEKPKLLYIVKGLRKKVKSNAHRMILEKLYNIEIPKDEKYDDNSELRLHIYETGGKG
;
A
#
# COMPACT_ATOMS: atom_id res chain seq x y z
N MET A 1 5.91 -12.91 18.72
CA MET A 1 5.09 -11.67 18.78
C MET A 1 4.14 -11.65 17.59
N TYR A 2 2.84 -11.49 17.81
CA TYR A 2 1.86 -11.39 16.73
C TYR A 2 1.80 -9.97 16.16
N CYS A 3 1.65 -9.86 14.86
CA CYS A 3 1.48 -8.62 14.13
C CYS A 3 0.16 -8.60 13.37
N LEU A 4 -0.46 -7.43 13.30
CA LEU A 4 -1.63 -7.18 12.48
C LEU A 4 -1.20 -6.48 11.20
N GLY A 5 -1.69 -6.95 10.06
CA GLY A 5 -1.45 -6.36 8.75
C GLY A 5 -2.71 -6.24 7.92
N ILE A 6 -2.73 -5.25 7.02
CA ILE A 6 -3.77 -5.07 6.01
C ILE A 6 -3.32 -5.75 4.72
N SER A 7 -4.20 -6.57 4.15
CA SER A 7 -4.01 -7.13 2.82
C SER A 7 -4.31 -6.10 1.73
N SER A 8 -3.50 -6.06 0.68
CA SER A 8 -3.83 -5.38 -0.59
C SER A 8 -5.10 -5.89 -1.27
N ARG A 9 -5.59 -7.08 -0.90
CA ARG A 9 -6.72 -7.74 -1.56
C ARG A 9 -8.01 -6.96 -1.34
N VAL A 10 -8.73 -6.78 -2.44
CA VAL A 10 -10.09 -6.24 -2.50
C VAL A 10 -11.00 -7.29 -3.11
N SER A 11 -12.10 -7.60 -2.44
CA SER A 11 -13.20 -8.37 -3.04
C SER A 11 -14.18 -7.41 -3.71
N LEU A 12 -14.49 -7.63 -4.99
CA LEU A 12 -15.50 -6.86 -5.71
C LEU A 12 -16.34 -7.80 -6.57
N LYS A 13 -17.60 -8.01 -6.18
CA LYS A 13 -18.55 -8.87 -6.93
C LYS A 13 -17.95 -10.25 -7.28
N GLY A 14 -17.28 -10.89 -6.32
CA GLY A 14 -16.62 -12.19 -6.50
C GLY A 14 -15.27 -12.15 -7.24
N LYS A 15 -14.83 -11.00 -7.78
CA LYS A 15 -13.50 -10.84 -8.40
C LYS A 15 -12.48 -10.39 -7.37
N LYS A 16 -11.31 -11.03 -7.38
CA LYS A 16 -10.15 -10.66 -6.56
C LYS A 16 -9.37 -9.55 -7.28
N LYS A 17 -9.25 -8.39 -6.63
CA LYS A 17 -8.44 -7.26 -7.08
C LYS A 17 -7.44 -6.89 -5.99
N HIS A 18 -6.52 -5.99 -6.31
CA HIS A 18 -5.51 -5.51 -5.38
C HIS A 18 -5.37 -4.00 -5.47
N ILE A 19 -5.04 -3.35 -4.37
CA ILE A 19 -4.47 -2.00 -4.38
C ILE A 19 -2.94 -2.05 -4.38
N LEU A 20 -2.31 -0.95 -4.78
CA LEU A 20 -0.85 -0.83 -4.69
C LEU A 20 -0.45 -0.47 -3.26
N MET A 21 0.39 -1.30 -2.68
CA MET A 21 1.00 -1.11 -1.36
C MET A 21 2.46 -1.54 -1.46
N MET A 22 3.39 -0.62 -1.29
CA MET A 22 4.82 -0.92 -1.35
C MET A 22 5.50 -0.42 -0.08
N ASP A 23 6.23 -1.30 0.58
CA ASP A 23 7.09 -1.00 1.72
C ASP A 23 8.51 -0.69 1.25
N MET A 24 9.03 0.46 1.65
CA MET A 24 10.39 0.89 1.32
C MET A 24 11.19 1.09 2.59
N ASP A 25 12.24 0.29 2.71
CA ASP A 25 13.19 0.34 3.80
C ASP A 25 14.36 1.28 3.49
N ASN A 26 14.80 2.05 4.49
CA ASN A 26 15.91 3.02 4.37
C ASN A 26 15.70 4.03 3.23
N CYS A 27 14.46 4.47 3.04
CA CYS A 27 14.07 5.36 1.96
C CYS A 27 13.73 6.75 2.53
N ASN A 28 14.15 7.80 1.81
CA ASN A 28 13.76 9.18 2.12
C ASN A 28 12.61 9.66 1.21
N VAL A 29 11.96 10.75 1.61
CA VAL A 29 10.79 11.29 0.89
C VAL A 29 11.10 11.64 -0.57
N THR A 30 12.28 12.19 -0.85
CA THR A 30 12.68 12.58 -2.22
C THR A 30 12.74 11.37 -3.15
N ARG A 31 13.37 10.28 -2.70
CA ARG A 31 13.42 9.01 -3.45
C ARG A 31 12.03 8.40 -3.61
N ALA A 32 11.20 8.48 -2.56
CA ALA A 32 9.82 8.00 -2.61
C ALA A 32 8.97 8.75 -3.66
N VAL A 33 9.14 10.07 -3.77
CA VAL A 33 8.48 10.92 -4.78
C VAL A 33 8.97 10.57 -6.18
N ASP A 34 10.28 10.41 -6.39
CA ASP A 34 10.84 10.02 -7.70
C ASP A 34 10.30 8.66 -8.19
N ILE A 35 10.32 7.65 -7.31
CA ILE A 35 9.77 6.32 -7.62
C ILE A 35 8.28 6.42 -7.94
N SER A 36 7.50 7.14 -7.12
CA SER A 36 6.07 7.34 -7.31
C SER A 36 5.78 8.03 -8.66
N THR A 37 6.54 9.06 -9.00
CA THR A 37 6.41 9.78 -10.28
C THR A 37 6.68 8.87 -11.48
N LYS A 38 7.74 8.04 -11.41
CA LYS A 38 8.06 7.05 -12.45
C LYS A 38 6.98 5.98 -12.58
N MET A 39 6.45 5.48 -11.46
CA MET A 39 5.31 4.55 -11.46
C MET A 39 4.09 5.16 -12.15
N MET A 40 3.79 6.43 -11.85
CA MET A 40 2.62 7.13 -12.38
C MET A 40 2.74 7.44 -13.87
N ALA A 41 3.90 7.91 -14.32
CA ALA A 41 4.15 8.23 -15.73
C ALA A 41 3.91 7.01 -16.64
N LYS A 42 4.38 5.83 -16.22
CA LYS A 42 4.25 4.60 -17.02
C LYS A 42 2.85 3.98 -16.97
N ASN A 43 2.15 4.10 -15.85
CA ASN A 43 0.94 3.30 -15.58
C ASN A 43 -0.35 4.11 -15.47
N ARG A 44 -0.25 5.45 -15.54
CA ARG A 44 -1.36 6.40 -15.38
C ARG A 44 -2.18 6.09 -14.13
N LEU A 45 -1.53 6.18 -12.96
CA LEU A 45 -2.15 5.90 -11.66
C LEU A 45 -2.89 7.14 -11.14
N SER A 46 -3.85 6.93 -10.23
CA SER A 46 -4.36 8.00 -9.35
C SER A 46 -3.28 8.44 -8.35
N ASP A 47 -3.68 9.29 -7.40
CA ASP A 47 -2.82 9.76 -6.32
C ASP A 47 -2.06 8.61 -5.62
N ILE A 48 -0.77 8.84 -5.37
CA ILE A 48 0.06 8.01 -4.49
C ILE A 48 0.29 8.75 -3.18
N TYR A 49 -0.09 8.10 -2.09
CA TYR A 49 0.13 8.57 -0.72
C TYR A 49 1.47 8.04 -0.22
N ILE A 50 2.35 8.97 0.19
CA ILE A 50 3.66 8.67 0.76
C ILE A 50 3.56 8.83 2.27
N ILE A 51 3.57 7.71 2.98
CA ILE A 51 3.38 7.66 4.43
C ILE A 51 4.66 7.14 5.07
N GLU A 52 5.23 7.88 6.01
CA GLU A 52 6.29 7.37 6.86
C GLU A 52 5.66 6.60 8.02
N SER A 53 5.95 5.30 8.14
CA SER A 53 5.41 4.47 9.22
C SER A 53 6.29 4.48 10.47
N SER A 54 7.59 4.70 10.29
CA SER A 54 8.60 4.98 11.30
C SER A 54 9.81 5.57 10.59
N LYS A 55 10.74 6.20 11.32
CA LYS A 55 11.95 6.81 10.75
C LYS A 55 12.63 5.93 9.68
N GLY A 56 12.64 6.41 8.44
CA GLY A 56 13.27 5.76 7.29
C GLY A 56 12.50 4.57 6.70
N LYS A 57 11.25 4.35 7.11
CA LYS A 57 10.33 3.32 6.60
C LYS A 57 9.15 4.01 5.93
N ILE A 58 9.10 3.95 4.61
CA ILE A 58 8.08 4.64 3.81
C ILE A 58 7.15 3.62 3.16
N HIS A 59 5.85 3.90 3.22
CA HIS A 59 4.82 3.19 2.49
C HIS A 59 4.36 4.04 1.31
N LEU A 60 4.36 3.43 0.12
CA LEU A 60 3.67 3.98 -1.06
C LEU A 60 2.33 3.28 -1.21
N ILE A 61 1.25 4.05 -1.25
CA ILE A 61 -0.09 3.50 -1.37
C ILE A 61 -0.84 4.19 -2.50
N CYS A 62 -1.39 3.40 -3.44
CA CYS A 62 -2.35 3.88 -4.44
C CYS A 62 -3.62 3.05 -4.33
N LEU A 63 -4.76 3.72 -4.19
CA LEU A 63 -6.06 3.10 -3.91
C LEU A 63 -6.74 2.52 -5.16
N ASP A 64 -6.15 2.71 -6.33
CA ASP A 64 -6.57 2.10 -7.59
C ASP A 64 -6.64 0.58 -7.47
N LYS A 65 -7.63 -0.04 -8.14
CA LYS A 65 -7.78 -1.49 -8.18
C LYS A 65 -7.14 -2.10 -9.43
N PHE A 66 -6.35 -3.14 -9.22
CA PHE A 66 -5.61 -3.86 -10.26
C PHE A 66 -5.87 -5.38 -10.19
N GLN A 67 -5.72 -6.07 -11.31
CA GLN A 67 -5.40 -7.51 -11.26
C GLN A 67 -4.01 -7.70 -10.66
N TRP A 68 -3.75 -8.90 -10.12
CA TRP A 68 -2.45 -9.21 -9.52
C TRP A 68 -1.29 -9.03 -10.52
N GLU A 69 -1.48 -9.51 -11.74
CA GLU A 69 -0.48 -9.44 -12.81
C GLU A 69 -0.19 -7.99 -13.23
N GLU A 70 -1.23 -7.15 -13.27
CA GLU A 70 -1.09 -5.71 -13.54
C GLU A 70 -0.32 -5.03 -12.42
N LEU A 71 -0.66 -5.34 -11.16
CA LEU A 71 0.01 -4.79 -9.99
C LEU A 71 1.51 -5.14 -9.97
N MET A 72 1.84 -6.40 -10.24
CA MET A 72 3.23 -6.84 -10.24
C MET A 72 4.04 -6.17 -11.36
N LYS A 73 3.46 -5.91 -12.53
CA LYS A 73 4.13 -5.14 -13.61
C LYS A 73 4.47 -3.71 -13.17
N ILE A 74 3.69 -3.13 -12.25
CA ILE A 74 3.94 -1.79 -11.71
C ILE A 74 5.06 -1.83 -10.66
N ILE A 75 5.05 -2.83 -9.77
CA ILE A 75 5.94 -2.88 -8.60
C ILE A 75 7.32 -3.46 -8.92
N ILE A 76 7.40 -4.54 -9.71
CA ILE A 76 8.66 -5.26 -10.00
C ILE A 76 9.83 -4.34 -10.40
N PRO A 77 9.66 -3.32 -11.27
CA PRO A 77 10.76 -2.44 -11.65
C PRO A 77 11.39 -1.64 -10.49
N PHE A 78 10.73 -1.59 -9.34
CA PHE A 78 11.12 -0.81 -8.17
C PHE A 78 11.37 -1.69 -6.93
N SER A 79 11.42 -3.02 -7.09
CA SER A 79 11.60 -3.97 -6.00
C SER A 79 12.81 -4.86 -6.21
N ASP A 80 13.42 -5.33 -5.13
CA ASP A 80 14.52 -6.28 -5.20
C ASP A 80 14.03 -7.72 -5.49
N ALA A 81 14.96 -8.57 -5.96
CA ALA A 81 14.66 -9.94 -6.36
C ALA A 81 14.12 -10.81 -5.22
N ASN A 82 14.57 -10.58 -3.98
CA ASN A 82 14.09 -11.34 -2.82
C ASN A 82 12.64 -10.98 -2.53
N TRP A 83 12.32 -9.68 -2.48
CA TRP A 83 10.95 -9.19 -2.31
C TRP A 83 10.02 -9.79 -3.39
N ILE A 84 10.45 -9.77 -4.65
CA ILE A 84 9.67 -10.34 -5.78
C ILE A 84 9.43 -11.84 -5.56
N LYS A 85 10.46 -12.61 -5.20
CA LYS A 85 10.37 -14.05 -4.96
C LYS A 85 9.35 -14.40 -3.87
N TYR A 86 9.37 -13.67 -2.74
CA TYR A 86 8.46 -13.92 -1.62
C TYR A 86 7.01 -13.52 -1.95
N ARG A 87 6.80 -12.35 -2.57
CA ARG A 87 5.45 -11.83 -2.86
C ARG A 87 4.76 -12.56 -4.01
N SER A 88 5.52 -13.02 -5.02
CA SER A 88 4.96 -13.78 -6.15
C SER A 88 4.31 -15.10 -5.71
N LYS A 89 4.80 -15.73 -4.65
CA LYS A 89 4.23 -16.98 -4.10
C LYS A 89 2.90 -16.73 -3.38
N SER A 90 2.79 -15.66 -2.59
CA SER A 90 1.62 -15.41 -1.74
C SER A 90 0.44 -14.77 -2.49
N LYS A 91 0.69 -14.17 -3.66
CA LYS A 91 -0.31 -13.42 -4.46
C LYS A 91 -1.07 -12.40 -3.62
N GLN A 92 -0.38 -11.75 -2.70
CA GLN A 92 -0.89 -10.64 -1.91
C GLN A 92 0.26 -9.84 -1.31
N LEU A 93 0.02 -8.55 -1.16
CA LEU A 93 0.84 -7.67 -0.35
C LEU A 93 0.14 -7.50 0.99
N VAL A 94 0.93 -7.50 2.07
CA VAL A 94 0.43 -7.26 3.43
C VAL A 94 1.28 -6.16 4.03
N LEU A 95 0.64 -5.07 4.43
CA LEU A 95 1.28 -3.96 5.10
C LEU A 95 1.04 -4.09 6.59
N ARG A 96 2.10 -4.08 7.38
CA ARG A 96 1.99 -4.11 8.84
C ARG A 96 1.31 -2.83 9.32
N ILE A 97 0.34 -2.98 10.21
CA ILE A 97 -0.36 -1.87 10.87
C ILE A 97 -0.28 -1.93 12.38
N SER A 98 0.06 -3.08 12.98
CA SER A 98 0.37 -3.10 14.40
C SER A 98 1.63 -2.27 14.68
N PRO A 99 1.63 -1.46 15.75
CA PRO A 99 2.81 -0.73 16.18
C PRO A 99 4.02 -1.68 16.27
N LYS A 100 5.20 -1.19 15.87
CA LYS A 100 6.44 -1.75 16.41
C LYS A 100 6.57 -1.13 17.80
N GLU A 101 6.38 -1.93 18.84
CA GLU A 101 6.34 -1.51 20.24
C GLU A 101 7.54 -0.63 20.66
N GLU A 102 8.64 -0.67 19.91
CA GLU A 102 9.91 -0.06 20.26
C GLU A 102 10.07 1.45 20.00
N LYS A 103 9.18 2.15 19.26
CA LYS A 103 9.51 3.54 18.84
C LYS A 103 8.47 4.64 18.99
N GLY A 104 7.21 4.36 19.34
CA GLY A 104 6.21 5.40 19.65
C GLY A 104 5.86 6.41 18.53
N GLU A 105 6.55 6.39 17.39
CA GLU A 105 6.30 7.28 16.27
C GLU A 105 5.01 6.87 15.56
N LYS A 106 4.01 7.76 15.61
CA LYS A 106 2.80 7.60 14.81
C LYS A 106 3.14 7.80 13.33
N PRO A 107 2.58 7.00 12.43
CA PRO A 107 2.76 7.22 11.00
C PRO A 107 2.31 8.60 10.56
N LYS A 108 2.97 9.17 9.56
CA LYS A 108 2.71 10.52 9.05
C LYS A 108 2.60 10.50 7.54
N LEU A 109 1.58 11.16 6.99
CA LEU A 109 1.57 11.51 5.57
C LEU A 109 2.67 12.54 5.32
N LEU A 110 3.64 12.19 4.48
CA LEU A 110 4.71 13.08 4.10
C LEU A 110 4.37 13.86 2.83
N TYR A 111 3.74 13.19 1.87
CA TYR A 111 3.50 13.78 0.55
C TYR A 111 2.38 13.05 -0.20
N ILE A 112 1.72 13.76 -1.12
CA ILE A 112 0.79 13.19 -2.09
C ILE A 112 1.31 13.51 -3.49
N VAL A 113 1.65 12.48 -4.26
CA VAL A 113 1.96 12.66 -5.69
C VAL A 113 0.64 12.59 -6.46
N LYS A 114 0.24 13.72 -7.06
CA LYS A 114 -1.07 13.88 -7.70
C LYS A 114 -1.12 13.19 -9.07
N GLY A 115 -2.11 12.31 -9.23
CA GLY A 115 -2.31 11.51 -10.45
C GLY A 115 -3.31 12.13 -11.41
N LEU A 116 -3.18 11.79 -12.69
CA LEU A 116 -4.04 12.30 -13.76
C LEU A 116 -5.20 11.36 -14.10
N ARG A 117 -5.23 10.15 -13.50
CA ARG A 117 -6.25 9.15 -13.82
C ARG A 117 -7.17 8.91 -12.63
N LYS A 118 -8.39 8.49 -12.95
CA LYS A 118 -9.49 8.22 -12.04
C LYS A 118 -9.96 6.76 -12.22
N LYS A 119 -9.12 5.78 -11.87
CA LYS A 119 -9.56 4.36 -11.84
C LYS A 119 -10.52 4.13 -10.66
N VAL A 120 -11.21 2.99 -10.65
CA VAL A 120 -12.01 2.58 -9.49
C VAL A 120 -11.09 2.36 -8.28
N LYS A 121 -11.43 2.99 -7.16
CA LYS A 121 -10.65 2.99 -5.92
C LYS A 121 -11.31 2.13 -4.83
N SER A 122 -10.53 1.64 -3.87
CA SER A 122 -11.08 0.92 -2.71
C SER A 122 -11.42 1.87 -1.56
N ASN A 123 -12.70 1.94 -1.20
CA ASN A 123 -13.18 2.74 -0.08
C ASN A 123 -12.80 2.13 1.28
N ALA A 124 -12.82 0.80 1.42
CA ALA A 124 -12.41 0.17 2.68
C ALA A 124 -10.96 0.45 3.06
N HIS A 125 -10.04 0.41 2.07
CA HIS A 125 -8.65 0.79 2.30
C HIS A 125 -8.53 2.27 2.64
N ARG A 126 -9.26 3.16 1.94
CA ARG A 126 -9.31 4.60 2.27
C ARG A 126 -9.64 4.80 3.75
N MET A 127 -10.79 4.27 4.18
CA MET A 127 -11.30 4.44 5.56
C MET A 127 -10.30 3.96 6.61
N ILE A 128 -9.66 2.81 6.37
CA ILE A 128 -8.68 2.28 7.32
C ILE A 128 -7.40 3.12 7.33
N LEU A 129 -6.92 3.62 6.19
CA LEU A 129 -5.74 4.48 6.15
C LEU A 129 -5.99 5.82 6.84
N GLU A 130 -7.16 6.42 6.63
CA GLU A 130 -7.57 7.64 7.34
C GLU A 130 -7.57 7.41 8.85
N LYS A 131 -8.15 6.29 9.30
CA LYS A 131 -8.22 5.94 10.72
C LYS A 131 -6.86 5.62 11.33
N LEU A 132 -6.01 4.88 10.62
CA LEU A 132 -4.71 4.43 11.15
C LEU A 132 -3.67 5.54 11.15
N TYR A 133 -3.70 6.40 10.14
CA TYR A 133 -2.66 7.41 9.93
C TYR A 133 -3.14 8.83 10.24
N ASN A 134 -4.42 8.99 10.62
CA ASN A 134 -5.05 10.27 10.92
C ASN A 134 -4.86 11.28 9.78
N ILE A 135 -5.18 10.84 8.57
CA ILE A 135 -5.04 11.60 7.32
C ILE A 135 -6.42 11.77 6.69
N GLU A 136 -6.60 12.83 5.92
CA GLU A 136 -7.81 13.04 5.12
C GLU A 136 -7.53 12.63 3.67
N ILE A 137 -8.29 11.65 3.16
CA ILE A 137 -8.20 11.23 1.78
C ILE A 137 -9.50 11.62 1.07
N PRO A 138 -9.46 12.60 0.14
CA PRO A 138 -10.65 13.07 -0.56
C PRO A 138 -11.41 11.91 -1.22
N LYS A 139 -12.68 11.76 -0.85
CA LYS A 139 -13.60 10.81 -1.47
C LYS A 139 -14.19 11.43 -2.73
N ASP A 140 -14.08 10.72 -3.84
CA ASP A 140 -14.70 11.07 -5.12
C ASP A 140 -15.65 9.94 -5.60
N GLU A 141 -16.28 10.16 -6.76
CA GLU A 141 -17.22 9.22 -7.39
C GLU A 141 -16.59 7.89 -7.84
N LYS A 142 -15.26 7.73 -7.72
CA LYS A 142 -14.54 6.52 -8.16
C LYS A 142 -14.32 5.52 -7.05
N TYR A 143 -14.58 5.89 -5.80
CA TYR A 143 -14.61 4.94 -4.70
C TYR A 143 -15.81 4.02 -4.82
N ASP A 144 -15.60 2.74 -4.53
CA ASP A 144 -16.70 1.79 -4.50
C ASP A 144 -17.47 1.83 -3.18
N ASP A 145 -18.72 1.37 -3.21
CA ASP A 145 -19.56 1.32 -2.01
C ASP A 145 -19.34 0.05 -1.16
N ASN A 146 -18.70 -0.99 -1.72
CA ASN A 146 -18.71 -2.35 -1.17
C ASN A 146 -17.36 -3.10 -1.31
N SER A 147 -16.23 -2.47 -0.94
CA SER A 147 -14.97 -3.23 -0.88
C SER A 147 -14.84 -3.96 0.46
N GLU A 148 -14.66 -5.27 0.42
CA GLU A 148 -14.17 -6.02 1.57
C GLU A 148 -12.65 -5.90 1.64
N LEU A 149 -12.14 -5.65 2.84
CA LEU A 149 -10.72 -5.67 3.16
C LEU A 149 -10.43 -6.86 4.08
N ARG A 150 -9.25 -7.46 3.89
CA ARG A 150 -8.79 -8.56 4.75
C ARG A 150 -7.68 -8.09 5.68
N LEU A 151 -7.82 -8.45 6.95
CA LEU A 151 -6.78 -8.30 7.96
C LEU A 151 -6.06 -9.64 8.14
N HIS A 152 -4.76 -9.57 8.41
CA HIS A 152 -3.91 -10.73 8.67
C HIS A 152 -3.27 -10.59 10.04
N ILE A 153 -3.40 -11.63 10.85
CA ILE A 153 -2.59 -11.82 12.05
C ILE A 153 -1.47 -12.78 11.67
N TYR A 154 -0.22 -12.38 11.89
CA TYR A 154 0.95 -13.21 11.55
C TYR A 154 2.05 -13.04 12.61
N GLU A 155 2.81 -14.10 12.86
CA GLU A 155 3.93 -14.04 13.78
C GLU A 155 5.14 -13.36 13.13
N THR A 156 5.74 -12.43 13.86
CA THR A 156 7.07 -11.92 13.56
C THR A 156 8.02 -12.47 14.62
N GLY A 157 8.92 -13.35 14.20
CA GLY A 157 9.93 -13.96 15.06
C GLY A 157 9.66 -15.44 15.34
N GLY A 158 10.19 -16.31 14.49
CA GLY A 158 10.60 -17.66 14.86
C GLY A 158 12.09 -17.77 14.52
N LYS A 159 12.94 -17.97 15.52
CA LYS A 159 14.30 -18.44 15.28
C LYS A 159 14.18 -19.79 14.56
N GLY A 160 14.79 -19.87 13.38
CA GLY A 160 15.30 -21.09 12.79
C GLY A 160 16.76 -20.82 12.47
#